data_AF-A0A7M3BX58-F1
#
_entry.id   AF-A0A7M3BX58-F1
#
_cell.length_a   1.000
_cell.length_b   1.000
_cell.length_c   1.000
_cell.angle_alpha   90.00
_cell.angle_beta   90.00
_cell.angle_gamma   90.00
#
_symmetry.space_group_name_H-M   'P 1'
#
loop_
_entity.id
_entity.type
_entity.pdbx_description
1 polymer ?
#
loop_
_entity_poly.entity_id
_entity_poly.type
_entity_poly.pdbx_seq_one_letter_code
_entity_poly.pdbx_strand_id
1 'polypeptide(L)' 'QDGLSPAGFAVLAEPVELHFLWRPKLSDPKDEMVLAAAINRRADALVTHNRRDFVTAAGRF' A
#
# COMPACT_ATOMS: atom_id res chain seq x y z
N GLN A 1 -5.21 9.29 24.52
CA GLN A 1 -4.69 8.34 23.51
C GLN A 1 -5.87 7.46 23.15
N ASP A 2 -6.79 7.99 22.36
CA ASP A 2 -8.08 7.34 22.05
C ASP A 2 -8.14 7.03 20.55
N GLY A 3 -7.08 6.42 20.03
CA GLY A 3 -7.02 5.95 18.65
C GLY A 3 -7.53 4.51 18.56
N LEU A 4 -8.30 4.18 17.50
CA LEU A 4 -8.71 2.80 17.25
C LEU A 4 -7.48 1.86 17.28
N SER A 5 -7.64 0.72 17.95
CA SER A 5 -6.63 -0.34 17.94
C SER A 5 -6.39 -0.84 16.52
N PRO A 6 -5.24 -1.48 16.23
CA PRO A 6 -4.98 -2.07 14.91
C PRO A 6 -6.09 -3.02 14.43
N ALA A 7 -6.69 -3.79 15.36
CA ALA A 7 -7.84 -4.63 15.08
C ALA A 7 -9.09 -3.80 14.71
N GLY A 8 -9.34 -2.71 15.43
CA GLY A 8 -10.42 -1.77 15.10
C GLY A 8 -10.25 -1.13 13.72
N PHE A 9 -9.00 -0.83 13.32
CA PHE A 9 -8.70 -0.28 12.00
C PHE A 9 -8.92 -1.31 10.88
N ALA A 10 -8.54 -2.57 11.11
CA ALA A 10 -8.69 -3.65 10.14
C ALA A 10 -10.15 -3.93 9.76
N VAL A 11 -11.10 -3.73 10.70
CA VAL A 11 -12.55 -3.91 10.44
C VAL A 11 -13.08 -2.90 9.42
N LEU A 12 -12.44 -1.73 9.29
CA LEU A 12 -12.83 -0.70 8.33
C LEU A 12 -12.15 -0.87 6.96
N ALA A 13 -11.22 -1.82 6.83
CA ALA A 13 -10.44 -2.03 5.63
C ALA A 13 -11.06 -3.13 4.74
N GLU A 14 -10.96 -2.94 3.42
CA GLU A 14 -11.29 -3.98 2.47
C GLU A 14 -10.06 -4.86 2.21
N PRO A 15 -10.15 -6.20 2.36
CA PRO A 15 -9.03 -7.07 2.09
C PRO A 15 -8.69 -7.08 0.60
N VAL A 16 -7.39 -7.10 0.31
CA VAL A 16 -6.86 -7.17 -1.06
C VAL A 16 -6.00 -8.40 -1.19
N GLU A 17 -6.33 -9.29 -2.12
CA GLU A 17 -5.46 -10.42 -2.43
C GLU A 17 -4.23 -9.92 -3.19
N LEU A 18 -3.06 -10.31 -2.68
CA LEU A 18 -1.78 -9.94 -3.27
C LEU A 18 -1.15 -11.17 -3.90
N HIS A 19 -1.03 -11.15 -5.22
CA HIS A 19 -0.19 -12.09 -5.94
C HIS A 19 1.21 -11.50 -6.01
N PHE A 20 2.18 -12.11 -5.30
CA PHE A 20 3.57 -11.68 -5.36
C PHE A 20 4.09 -11.83 -6.80
N LEU A 21 4.35 -10.69 -7.46
CA LEU A 21 4.77 -10.63 -8.86
C LEU A 21 6.28 -10.87 -9.02
N TRP A 22 6.66 -11.47 -10.15
CA TRP A 22 8.05 -11.84 -10.50
C TRP A 22 8.99 -10.65 -10.77
N ARG A 23 8.50 -9.39 -10.72
CA ARG A 23 9.31 -8.16 -10.91
C ARG A 23 8.82 -6.99 -10.03
N PRO A 24 9.28 -6.89 -8.76
CA PRO A 24 8.90 -5.81 -7.85
C PRO A 24 9.32 -4.44 -8.38
N LYS A 25 8.53 -3.40 -8.08
CA LYS A 25 8.78 -2.00 -8.50
C LYS A 25 9.59 -1.23 -7.47
N LEU A 26 9.44 -1.57 -6.19
CA LEU A 26 10.12 -1.00 -5.04
C LEU A 26 11.13 -2.00 -4.47
N SER A 27 12.17 -1.47 -3.82
CA SER A 27 13.21 -2.29 -3.20
C SER A 27 12.79 -2.87 -1.85
N ASP A 28 11.89 -2.20 -1.11
CA ASP A 28 11.35 -2.70 0.15
C ASP A 28 10.11 -3.56 -0.13
N PRO A 29 10.11 -4.85 0.26
CA PRO A 29 8.97 -5.75 0.07
C PRO A 29 7.67 -5.29 0.77
N LYS A 30 7.77 -4.55 1.89
CA LYS A 30 6.60 -4.02 2.59
C LYS A 30 5.97 -2.86 1.83
N ASP A 31 6.78 -1.99 1.26
CA ASP A 31 6.27 -0.90 0.43
C ASP A 31 5.66 -1.45 -0.87
N GLU A 32 6.28 -2.48 -1.46
CA GLU A 32 5.73 -3.17 -2.63
C GLU A 32 4.34 -3.76 -2.32
N MET A 33 4.17 -4.36 -1.15
CA MET A 33 2.88 -4.92 -0.69
C MET A 33 1.79 -3.84 -0.64
N VAL A 34 2.11 -2.66 -0.10
CA VAL A 34 1.19 -1.52 -0.01
C VAL A 34 0.87 -0.95 -1.40
N LEU A 35 1.89 -0.79 -2.25
CA LEU A 35 1.70 -0.33 -3.63
C LEU A 35 0.82 -1.30 -4.43
N ALA A 36 1.08 -2.60 -4.32
CA ALA A 36 0.29 -3.63 -4.99
C ALA A 36 -1.16 -3.64 -4.51
N ALA A 37 -1.42 -3.41 -3.22
CA ALA A 37 -2.78 -3.30 -2.70
C ALA A 37 -3.54 -2.11 -3.32
N ALA A 38 -2.90 -0.93 -3.39
CA ALA A 38 -3.49 0.27 -3.99
C ALA A 38 -3.80 0.07 -5.48
N ILE A 39 -2.86 -0.53 -6.24
CA ILE A 39 -3.04 -0.82 -7.67
C ILE A 39 -4.18 -1.84 -7.87
N ASN A 40 -4.17 -2.95 -7.13
CA ASN A 40 -5.16 -4.02 -7.29
C ASN A 40 -6.58 -3.54 -6.97
N ARG A 41 -6.75 -2.59 -6.05
CA ARG A 41 -8.05 -1.97 -5.75
C ARG A 41 -8.38 -0.76 -6.61
N ARG A 42 -7.48 -0.32 -7.50
CA ARG A 42 -7.63 0.92 -8.28
C ARG A 42 -7.91 2.13 -7.38
N ALA A 43 -7.18 2.21 -6.26
CA ALA A 43 -7.33 3.32 -5.33
C ALA A 43 -7.01 4.64 -6.05
N ASP A 44 -7.80 5.68 -5.78
CA ASP A 44 -7.61 7.00 -6.39
C ASP A 44 -6.32 7.68 -5.92
N ALA A 45 -5.87 7.36 -4.70
CA ALA A 45 -4.64 7.90 -4.12
C ALA A 45 -4.03 6.97 -3.06
N LEU A 46 -2.69 7.02 -2.94
CA LEU A 46 -1.95 6.46 -1.82
C LEU A 46 -1.53 7.57 -0.86
N VAL A 47 -2.19 7.65 0.31
CA VAL A 47 -1.85 8.62 1.35
C VAL A 47 -0.82 8.01 2.30
N THR A 48 0.39 8.56 2.31
CA THR A 48 1.48 8.06 3.17
C THR A 48 2.37 9.19 3.65
N HIS A 49 2.92 9.02 4.86
CA HIS A 49 4.00 9.87 5.37
C HIS A 49 5.35 9.44 4.77
N ASN A 50 5.47 8.19 4.31
CA ASN A 50 6.67 7.66 3.68
C ASN A 50 6.73 8.00 2.19
N ARG A 51 6.67 9.28 1.84
CA ARG A 51 6.63 9.69 0.42
C ARG A 51 7.88 9.25 -0.33
N ARG A 52 9.05 9.33 0.30
CA ARG A 52 10.37 9.08 -0.30
C ARG A 52 10.44 7.74 -1.01
N ASP A 53 9.88 6.70 -0.40
CA ASP A 53 10.06 5.33 -0.89
C ASP A 53 9.08 5.00 -2.03
N PHE A 54 8.02 5.80 -2.19
CA PHE A 54 7.00 5.63 -3.23
C PHE A 54 7.17 6.60 -4.41
N VAL A 55 8.01 7.64 -4.33
CA VAL A 55 8.16 8.63 -5.42
C VAL A 55 8.67 8.00 -6.73
N THR A 56 9.49 6.95 -6.63
CA THR A 56 10.02 6.22 -7.79
C THR A 56 8.94 5.44 -8.55
N ALA A 57 7.85 5.07 -7.86
CA ALA A 57 6.68 4.45 -8.48
C ALA A 57 5.68 5.48 -9.02
N ALA A 58 5.59 6.67 -8.40
CA ALA A 58 4.61 7.71 -8.74
C ALA A 58 4.72 8.24 -10.18
N GLY A 59 5.89 8.15 -10.83
CA GLY A 59 6.09 8.62 -12.21
C GLY A 59 5.77 7.60 -13.30
N ARG A 60 5.25 6.42 -12.96
CA ARG A 60 5.07 5.29 -13.90
C ARG A 60 3.61 4.91 -14.15
N PHE A 61 2.63 5.63 -13.59
CA PHE A 61 1.20 5.33 -13.67
C PHE A 61 0.36 6.61 -13.77
#